data_AF-A0A842ME15-F1
#
_entry.id   AF-A0A842ME15-F1
#
_cell.length_a   1.000
_cell.length_b   1.000
_cell.length_c   1.000
_cell.angle_alpha   90.00
_cell.angle_beta   90.00
_cell.angle_gamma   90.00
#
_symmetry.space_group_name_H-M   'P 1'
#
loop_
_entity.id
_entity.type
_entity.pdbx_description
1 polymer ?
#
loop_
_entity_poly.entity_id
_entity_poly.type
_entity_poly.pdbx_seq_one_letter_code
_entity_poly.pdbx_strand_id
1 'polypeptide(L)'
;MTKKGAFFKQTRNVYGTGVSRCTAQAKAWAPEEFEKFVVVDMACKRNTARNYSCCLRSFLSSHKFAIEEIRGFLLTVENPNTYNNYVKAFKAYARFQGWDLNIKQRPRWEPIRVLPSKNELREFYAALDTDYKRLAFRRLRRDGAQEARVAGPQDGPEKPAGAGHNPAKRSAHQEDLRHFLQRGV
;
A
#
# COMPACT_ATOMS: atom_id res chain seq x y z
N MET A 1 -32.76 19.13 33.43
CA MET A 1 -31.89 19.21 32.23
C MET A 1 -31.20 17.87 32.02
N THR A 2 -31.70 17.01 31.13
CA THR A 2 -31.03 15.76 30.74
C THR A 2 -31.46 15.42 29.31
N LYS A 3 -30.65 15.82 28.33
CA LYS A 3 -30.86 15.45 26.92
C LYS A 3 -30.43 14.00 26.72
N LYS A 4 -31.41 13.11 26.53
CA LYS A 4 -31.20 11.72 26.13
C LYS A 4 -30.67 11.68 24.69
N GLY A 5 -29.52 11.04 24.51
CA GLY A 5 -28.90 10.79 23.20
C GLY A 5 -29.77 9.87 22.34
N ALA A 6 -29.97 10.27 21.09
CA ALA A 6 -30.67 9.47 20.10
C ALA A 6 -29.82 8.24 19.74
N PHE A 7 -30.33 7.06 20.12
CA PHE A 7 -29.85 5.76 19.68
C PHE A 7 -30.12 5.62 18.17
N PHE A 8 -29.06 5.57 17.37
CA PHE A 8 -29.15 5.26 15.95
C PHE A 8 -29.48 3.76 15.80
N LYS A 9 -30.75 3.44 15.59
CA LYS A 9 -31.19 2.06 15.30
C LYS A 9 -30.78 1.69 13.89
N GLN A 10 -29.73 0.89 13.77
CA GLN A 10 -29.27 0.27 12.54
C GLN A 10 -30.26 -0.84 12.14
N THR A 11 -31.08 -0.61 11.12
CA THR A 11 -31.94 -1.64 10.53
C THR A 11 -31.08 -2.60 9.71
N ARG A 12 -31.08 -3.89 10.09
CA ARG A 12 -30.53 -4.98 9.28
C ARG A 12 -31.33 -5.06 7.98
N ASN A 13 -30.69 -4.85 6.84
CA ASN A 13 -31.24 -5.25 5.55
C ASN A 13 -30.53 -6.51 5.06
N VAL A 14 -31.33 -7.57 4.97
CA VAL A 14 -30.98 -8.90 4.47
C VAL A 14 -30.93 -8.85 2.94
N TYR A 15 -29.99 -9.61 2.37
CA TYR A 15 -29.61 -9.71 0.95
C TYR A 15 -30.72 -9.54 -0.10
N GLY A 16 -30.42 -8.84 -1.22
CA GLY A 16 -31.15 -9.02 -2.47
C GLY A 16 -31.14 -7.82 -3.44
N THR A 17 -30.58 -8.05 -4.63
CA THR A 17 -30.88 -7.37 -5.92
C THR A 17 -30.58 -5.87 -6.07
N GLY A 18 -29.49 -5.56 -6.79
CA GLY A 18 -29.57 -4.88 -8.09
C GLY A 18 -30.28 -3.53 -8.24
N VAL A 19 -30.39 -2.70 -7.20
CA VAL A 19 -30.94 -1.36 -7.37
C VAL A 19 -29.80 -0.36 -7.55
N SER A 20 -29.73 0.22 -8.75
CA SER A 20 -29.13 1.55 -9.00
C SER A 20 -29.82 2.58 -8.12
N ARG A 21 -29.50 2.58 -6.82
CA ARG A 21 -29.92 3.62 -5.90
C ARG A 21 -28.96 4.78 -6.11
N CYS A 22 -29.31 5.65 -7.05
CA CYS A 22 -29.15 7.07 -6.80
C CYS A 22 -30.04 7.42 -5.59
N THR A 23 -29.60 7.08 -4.38
CA THR A 23 -30.25 7.59 -3.18
C THR A 23 -29.98 9.08 -3.13
N ALA A 24 -31.07 9.83 -3.25
CA ALA A 24 -31.29 11.19 -2.78
C ALA A 24 -30.04 11.83 -2.16
N GLN A 25 -29.52 12.86 -2.86
CA GLN A 25 -28.53 13.83 -2.39
C GLN A 25 -27.65 13.32 -1.25
N ALA A 26 -26.41 12.94 -1.58
CA ALA A 26 -25.35 12.80 -0.58
C ALA A 26 -25.52 13.93 0.44
N LYS A 27 -25.85 13.55 1.69
CA LYS A 27 -26.03 14.50 2.79
C LYS A 27 -24.88 15.50 2.69
N ALA A 28 -25.18 16.81 2.68
CA ALA A 28 -24.20 17.87 2.46
C ALA A 28 -22.89 17.49 3.17
N TRP A 29 -21.79 17.42 2.42
CA TRP A 29 -20.52 16.86 2.90
C TRP A 29 -20.16 17.45 4.26
N ALA A 30 -20.23 16.63 5.30
CA ALA A 30 -20.05 17.01 6.70
C ALA A 30 -18.77 16.34 7.23
N PRO A 31 -17.59 16.93 7.01
CA PRO A 31 -16.31 16.28 7.32
C PRO A 31 -16.16 15.95 8.81
N GLU A 32 -16.67 16.82 9.70
CA GLU A 32 -16.57 16.62 11.16
C GLU A 32 -17.44 15.45 11.65
N GLU A 33 -18.67 15.33 11.13
CA GLU A 33 -19.56 14.20 11.46
C GLU A 33 -18.96 12.89 10.95
N PHE A 34 -18.41 12.91 9.73
CA PHE A 34 -17.77 11.74 9.13
C PHE A 34 -16.53 11.30 9.92
N GLU A 35 -15.65 12.23 10.31
CA GLU A 35 -14.47 11.89 11.11
C GLU A 35 -14.86 11.29 12.46
N LYS A 36 -15.89 11.85 13.11
CA LYS A 36 -16.41 11.30 14.36
C LYS A 36 -16.94 9.88 14.16
N PHE A 37 -17.70 9.63 13.11
CA PHE A 37 -18.18 8.29 12.75
C PHE A 37 -17.02 7.31 12.55
N VAL A 38 -15.99 7.68 11.79
CA VAL A 38 -14.86 6.80 11.52
C VAL A 38 -14.09 6.47 12.82
N VAL A 39 -13.94 7.45 13.72
CA VAL A 39 -13.22 7.24 14.99
C VAL A 39 -14.05 6.46 16.00
N VAL A 40 -15.34 6.76 16.14
CA VAL A 40 -16.21 6.19 17.18
C VAL A 40 -16.85 4.89 16.70
N ASP A 41 -17.64 4.95 15.63
CA ASP A 41 -18.44 3.81 15.16
C ASP A 41 -17.60 2.75 14.43
N MET A 42 -16.59 3.16 13.66
CA MET A 42 -15.66 2.23 13.00
C MET A 42 -14.40 1.91 13.83
N ALA A 43 -14.27 2.49 15.03
CA ALA A 43 -13.12 2.31 15.93
C ALA A 43 -11.75 2.51 15.26
N CYS A 44 -11.65 3.40 14.27
CA CYS A 44 -10.40 3.68 13.57
C CYS A 44 -9.54 4.71 14.31
N LYS A 45 -8.23 4.70 14.04
CA LYS A 45 -7.31 5.74 14.55
C LYS A 45 -7.67 7.10 13.93
N ARG A 46 -7.49 8.19 14.68
CA ARG A 46 -7.69 9.57 14.18
C ARG A 46 -6.93 9.87 12.88
N ASN A 47 -5.71 9.35 12.75
CA ASN A 47 -4.92 9.52 11.52
C ASN A 47 -5.58 8.86 10.31
N THR A 48 -6.23 7.70 10.50
CA THR A 48 -7.00 7.02 9.45
C THR A 48 -8.22 7.82 9.05
N ALA A 49 -8.95 8.39 10.03
CA ALA A 49 -10.09 9.27 9.76
C ALA A 49 -9.69 10.49 8.93
N ARG A 50 -8.61 11.19 9.32
CA ARG A 50 -8.05 12.31 8.54
C ARG A 50 -7.67 11.91 7.12
N ASN A 51 -6.98 10.77 6.97
CA ASN A 51 -6.61 10.26 5.64
C ASN A 51 -7.85 9.98 4.78
N TYR A 52 -8.91 9.40 5.35
CA TYR A 52 -10.17 9.18 4.63
C TYR A 52 -10.85 10.49 4.25
N SER A 53 -10.90 11.47 5.16
CA SER A 53 -11.42 12.82 4.85
C SER A 53 -10.66 13.49 3.72
N CYS A 54 -9.33 13.38 3.68
CA CYS A 54 -8.51 13.91 2.59
C CYS A 54 -8.84 13.23 1.26
N CYS A 55 -8.92 11.90 1.23
CA CYS A 55 -9.33 11.16 0.03
C CYS A 55 -10.72 11.58 -0.46
N LEU A 56 -11.70 11.70 0.46
CA LEU A 56 -13.06 12.07 0.12
C LEU A 56 -13.14 13.52 -0.37
N ARG A 57 -12.46 14.46 0.29
CA ARG A 57 -12.40 15.86 -0.15
C ARG A 57 -11.84 15.98 -1.56
N SER A 58 -10.76 15.26 -1.87
CA SER A 58 -10.16 15.25 -3.21
C SER A 58 -11.08 14.67 -4.28
N PHE A 59 -11.92 13.69 -3.93
CA PHE A 59 -12.88 13.10 -4.86
C PHE A 59 -14.10 14.01 -5.06
N LEU A 60 -14.70 14.45 -3.95
CA LEU A 60 -15.95 15.23 -3.91
C LEU A 60 -15.79 16.67 -4.42
N SER A 61 -14.56 17.18 -4.57
CA SER A 61 -14.32 18.49 -5.21
C SER A 61 -14.70 18.49 -6.69
N SER A 62 -14.71 17.33 -7.34
CA SER A 62 -14.87 17.23 -8.80
C SER A 62 -15.86 16.16 -9.23
N HIS A 63 -16.30 15.28 -8.32
CA HIS A 63 -17.15 14.14 -8.63
C HIS A 63 -18.34 14.06 -7.67
N LYS A 64 -19.44 13.49 -8.16
CA LYS A 64 -20.57 13.12 -7.30
C LYS A 64 -20.29 11.76 -6.65
N PHE A 65 -20.77 11.56 -5.43
CA PHE A 65 -20.64 10.26 -4.75
C PHE A 65 -21.63 9.22 -5.31
N ALA A 66 -21.35 8.75 -6.53
CA ALA A 66 -22.12 7.74 -7.24
C ALA A 66 -21.21 6.57 -7.65
N ILE A 67 -21.76 5.36 -7.78
CA ILE A 67 -20.97 4.15 -8.05
C ILE A 67 -20.15 4.28 -9.34
N GLU A 68 -20.73 4.82 -10.42
CA GLU A 68 -20.05 4.94 -11.70
C GLU A 68 -18.94 6.00 -11.68
N GLU A 69 -19.16 7.12 -10.98
CA GLU A 69 -18.14 8.15 -10.75
C GLU A 69 -16.97 7.59 -9.93
N ILE A 70 -17.27 6.83 -8.88
CA ILE A 70 -16.26 6.16 -8.05
C ILE A 70 -15.45 5.18 -8.90
N ARG A 71 -16.10 4.37 -9.74
CA ARG A 71 -15.41 3.42 -10.62
C ARG A 71 -14.52 4.14 -11.63
N GLY A 72 -15.05 5.15 -12.31
CA GLY A 72 -14.30 5.96 -13.27
C GLY A 72 -13.07 6.60 -12.64
N PHE A 73 -13.23 7.23 -11.47
CA PHE A 73 -12.12 7.80 -10.71
C PHE A 73 -11.10 6.74 -10.29
N LEU A 74 -11.54 5.59 -9.80
CA LEU A 74 -10.63 4.52 -9.36
C LEU A 74 -9.82 3.91 -10.51
N LEU A 75 -10.27 4.03 -11.76
CA LEU A 75 -9.50 3.61 -12.94
C LEU A 75 -8.30 4.53 -13.20
N THR A 76 -8.36 5.81 -12.82
CA THR A 76 -7.25 6.76 -13.00
C THR A 76 -6.15 6.61 -11.94
N VAL A 77 -6.43 5.88 -10.85
CA VAL A 77 -5.45 5.67 -9.77
C VAL A 77 -4.52 4.50 -10.12
N GLU A 78 -3.29 4.83 -10.49
CA GLU A 78 -2.27 3.84 -10.86
C GLU A 78 -1.72 3.09 -9.64
N ASN A 79 -1.33 3.83 -8.59
CA ASN A 79 -0.69 3.24 -7.42
C ASN A 79 -1.67 2.34 -6.62
N PRO A 80 -1.36 1.06 -6.40
CA PRO A 80 -2.28 0.12 -5.74
C PRO A 80 -2.54 0.45 -4.26
N ASN A 81 -1.57 1.05 -3.56
CA ASN A 81 -1.77 1.48 -2.18
C ASN A 81 -2.72 2.69 -2.12
N THR A 82 -2.51 3.66 -3.01
CA THR A 82 -3.39 4.82 -3.14
C THR A 82 -4.81 4.39 -3.53
N TYR A 83 -4.94 3.49 -4.50
CA TYR A 83 -6.21 2.88 -4.90
C TYR A 83 -6.92 2.25 -3.69
N ASN A 84 -6.21 1.42 -2.94
CA ASN A 84 -6.78 0.74 -1.77
C ASN A 84 -7.19 1.70 -0.66
N ASN A 85 -6.46 2.80 -0.47
CA ASN A 85 -6.83 3.85 0.47
C ASN A 85 -8.14 4.54 0.05
N TYR A 86 -8.29 4.88 -1.22
CA TYR A 86 -9.55 5.41 -1.76
C TYR A 86 -10.70 4.42 -1.57
N VAL A 87 -10.53 3.15 -1.94
CA VAL A 87 -11.57 2.13 -1.77
C VAL A 87 -12.00 2.01 -0.31
N LYS A 88 -11.07 2.06 0.65
CA LYS A 88 -11.41 2.03 2.08
C LYS A 88 -12.18 3.28 2.51
N ALA A 89 -11.73 4.46 2.08
CA ALA A 89 -12.41 5.72 2.37
C ALA A 89 -13.83 5.75 1.81
N PHE A 90 -14.03 5.31 0.56
CA PHE A 90 -15.34 5.24 -0.08
C PHE A 90 -16.27 4.23 0.58
N LYS A 91 -15.76 3.06 1.01
CA LYS A 91 -16.54 2.10 1.79
C LYS A 91 -16.97 2.66 3.14
N ALA A 92 -16.07 3.34 3.85
CA ALA A 92 -16.39 4.00 5.11
C ALA A 92 -17.47 5.08 4.91
N TYR A 93 -17.34 5.89 3.86
CA TYR A 93 -18.33 6.93 3.56
C TYR A 93 -19.69 6.39 3.10
N ALA A 94 -19.70 5.32 2.30
CA ALA A 94 -20.95 4.63 1.95
C ALA A 94 -21.68 4.14 3.21
N ARG A 95 -20.95 3.53 4.15
CA ARG A 95 -21.51 3.08 5.44
C ARG A 95 -22.04 4.23 6.28
N PHE A 96 -21.32 5.35 6.32
CA PHE A 96 -21.78 6.58 6.96
C PHE A 96 -23.09 7.09 6.35
N GLN A 97 -23.27 6.94 5.04
CA GLN A 97 -24.51 7.26 4.33
C GLN A 97 -25.59 6.16 4.44
N GLY A 98 -25.33 5.09 5.21
CA GLY A 98 -26.30 4.03 5.48
C GLY A 98 -26.40 2.93 4.43
N TRP A 99 -25.39 2.77 3.57
CA TRP A 99 -25.36 1.71 2.56
C TRP A 99 -23.96 1.08 2.42
N ASP A 100 -23.86 -0.05 1.71
CA ASP A 100 -22.59 -0.76 1.53
C ASP A 100 -22.08 -0.67 0.09
N LEU A 101 -20.81 -0.30 -0.04
CA LEU A 101 -20.12 -0.22 -1.33
C LEU A 101 -19.32 -1.48 -1.61
N ASN A 102 -19.75 -2.25 -2.61
CA ASN A 102 -19.08 -3.49 -3.01
C ASN A 102 -18.03 -3.23 -4.12
N ILE A 103 -16.87 -2.69 -3.73
CA ILE A 103 -15.69 -2.55 -4.60
C ILE A 103 -14.54 -3.39 -4.03
N LYS A 104 -13.87 -4.15 -4.89
CA LYS A 104 -12.72 -4.98 -4.48
C LYS A 104 -11.46 -4.12 -4.35
N GLN A 105 -10.63 -4.44 -3.37
CA GLN A 105 -9.29 -3.89 -3.26
C GLN A 105 -8.37 -4.56 -4.29
N ARG A 106 -7.36 -3.83 -4.77
CA ARG A 106 -6.29 -4.42 -5.57
C ARG A 106 -5.37 -5.23 -4.65
N PRO A 107 -4.85 -6.38 -5.10
CA PRO A 107 -3.89 -7.15 -4.32
C PRO A 107 -2.67 -6.27 -4.02
N ARG A 108 -2.26 -6.26 -2.76
CA ARG A 108 -1.03 -5.61 -2.36
C ARG A 108 0.09 -6.60 -2.62
N TRP A 109 1.04 -6.24 -3.47
CA TRP A 109 2.34 -6.90 -3.48
C TRP A 109 3.05 -6.44 -2.21
N GLU A 110 2.95 -7.23 -1.15
CA GLU A 110 3.77 -6.99 0.02
C GLU A 110 5.19 -7.44 -0.34
N PRO A 111 6.19 -6.54 -0.33
CA PRO A 111 7.56 -7.01 -0.37
C PRO A 111 7.76 -7.81 0.90
N ILE A 112 7.98 -9.12 0.75
CA ILE A 112 8.39 -9.99 1.85
C ILE A 112 9.75 -9.48 2.30
N ARG A 113 9.76 -8.59 3.30
CA ARG A 113 10.95 -8.16 4.01
C ARG A 113 10.89 -8.72 5.42
N VAL A 114 10.77 -10.04 5.53
CA VAL A 114 11.24 -10.71 6.74
C VAL A 114 12.75 -10.73 6.61
N LEU A 115 13.38 -9.64 7.03
CA LEU A 115 14.82 -9.62 7.20
C LEU A 115 15.12 -10.42 8.48
N PRO A 116 15.99 -11.43 8.42
CA PRO A 116 16.40 -12.14 9.62
C PRO A 116 17.04 -11.17 10.61
N SER A 117 16.70 -11.34 11.87
CA SER A 117 17.27 -10.60 12.99
C SER A 117 18.78 -10.87 13.11
N LYS A 118 19.47 -10.00 13.84
CA LYS A 118 20.91 -10.16 14.10
C LYS A 118 21.24 -11.49 14.80
N ASN A 119 20.33 -11.98 15.65
CA ASN A 119 20.51 -13.25 16.35
C ASN A 119 20.33 -14.43 15.40
N GLU A 120 19.28 -14.43 14.58
CA GLU A 120 19.07 -15.46 13.55
C GLU A 120 20.24 -15.52 12.56
N LEU A 121 20.79 -14.37 12.16
CA LEU A 121 21.99 -14.32 11.31
C LEU A 121 23.24 -14.89 12.00
N ARG A 122 23.34 -14.73 13.32
CA ARG A 122 24.48 -15.26 14.11
C ARG A 122 24.35 -16.76 14.30
N GLU A 123 23.16 -17.24 14.62
CA GLU A 123 22.85 -18.66 14.74
C GLU A 123 23.06 -19.38 13.40
N PHE A 124 22.56 -18.79 12.30
CA PHE A 124 22.80 -19.30 10.95
C PHE A 124 24.30 -19.39 10.65
N TYR A 125 25.07 -18.34 10.96
CA TYR A 125 26.52 -18.33 10.74
C TYR A 125 27.24 -19.40 11.57
N ALA A 126 26.82 -19.62 12.82
CA ALA A 126 27.40 -20.62 13.71
C ALA A 126 27.08 -22.06 13.25
N ALA A 127 25.92 -22.28 12.63
CA ALA A 127 25.49 -23.57 12.10
C ALA A 127 26.23 -24.00 10.81
N LEU A 128 27.05 -23.13 10.21
CA LEU A 128 27.84 -23.47 9.03
C LEU A 128 29.00 -24.41 9.41
N ASP A 129 28.99 -25.59 8.79
CA ASP A 129 29.90 -26.72 9.01
C ASP A 129 31.32 -26.52 8.46
N THR A 130 31.48 -25.64 7.47
CA THR A 130 32.74 -25.44 6.76
C THR A 130 33.13 -23.97 6.67
N ASP A 131 34.43 -23.70 6.70
CA ASP A 131 34.97 -22.34 6.58
C ASP A 131 34.69 -21.73 5.20
N TYR A 132 34.56 -22.56 4.16
CA TYR A 132 34.14 -22.13 2.84
C TYR A 132 32.72 -21.50 2.86
N LYS A 133 31.74 -22.17 3.48
CA LYS A 133 30.37 -21.64 3.61
C LYS A 133 30.35 -20.37 4.45
N ARG A 134 31.13 -20.31 5.53
CA ARG A 134 31.28 -19.10 6.36
C ARG A 134 31.87 -17.92 5.57
N LEU A 135 32.85 -18.17 4.71
CA LEU A 135 33.44 -17.15 3.84
C LEU A 135 32.45 -16.66 2.79
N ALA A 136 31.71 -17.57 2.15
CA ALA A 136 30.66 -17.24 1.17
C ALA A 136 29.55 -16.37 1.81
N PHE A 137 29.10 -16.73 3.01
CA PHE A 137 28.11 -15.92 3.75
C PHE A 137 28.62 -14.51 4.08
N ARG A 138 29.90 -14.37 4.48
CA ARG A 138 30.51 -13.05 4.73
C ARG A 138 30.58 -12.20 3.45
N ARG A 139 30.87 -12.81 2.29
CA ARG A 139 30.88 -12.13 0.98
C ARG A 139 29.48 -11.68 0.59
N LEU A 140 28.49 -12.57 0.66
CA LEU A 140 27.09 -12.25 0.38
C LEU A 140 26.57 -11.07 1.23
N ARG A 141 26.94 -11.02 2.51
CA ARG A 141 26.61 -9.89 3.40
C ARG A 141 27.27 -8.58 2.96
N ARG A 142 28.51 -8.63 2.47
CA ARG A 142 29.28 -7.45 2.02
C ARG A 142 28.75 -6.92 0.70
N ASP A 143 28.49 -7.82 -0.25
CA ASP A 143 28.06 -7.48 -1.60
C ASP A 143 26.60 -7.00 -1.59
N GLY A 144 25.73 -7.65 -0.81
CA GLY A 144 24.36 -7.17 -0.57
C GLY A 144 24.30 -5.80 0.14
N ALA A 145 25.30 -5.46 0.97
CA ALA A 145 25.41 -4.13 1.56
C ALA A 145 25.88 -3.05 0.57
N GLN A 146 26.63 -3.42 -0.47
CA GLN A 146 27.00 -2.50 -1.56
C GLN A 146 25.81 -2.27 -2.50
N GLU A 147 25.06 -3.30 -2.88
CA GLU A 147 23.84 -3.15 -3.69
C GLU A 147 22.78 -2.30 -2.97
N ALA A 148 22.59 -2.48 -1.66
CA ALA A 148 21.69 -1.65 -0.86
C ALA A 148 22.15 -0.18 -0.74
N ARG A 149 23.46 0.09 -0.78
CA ARG A 149 24.01 1.46 -0.82
C ARG A 149 23.82 2.13 -2.17
N VAL A 150 23.91 1.37 -3.27
CA VAL A 150 23.66 1.87 -4.63
C VAL A 150 22.16 2.13 -4.87
N ALA A 151 21.28 1.41 -4.16
CA ALA A 151 19.81 1.58 -4.22
C ALA A 151 19.22 2.59 -3.21
N GLY A 152 20.06 3.28 -2.42
CA GLY A 152 19.61 4.40 -1.58
C GLY A 152 19.23 5.63 -2.42
N PRO A 153 18.42 6.59 -1.89
CA PRO A 153 18.09 7.81 -2.61
C PRO A 153 19.40 8.56 -2.92
N GLN A 154 19.69 8.74 -4.20
CA GLN A 154 20.68 9.72 -4.62
C GLN A 154 20.04 11.09 -4.40
N ASP A 155 20.26 11.68 -3.22
CA ASP A 155 20.17 13.13 -3.07
C ASP A 155 21.26 13.71 -3.96
N GLY A 156 20.86 14.13 -5.16
CA GLY A 156 21.76 14.62 -6.17
C GLY A 156 22.35 15.98 -5.77
N PRO A 157 23.60 16.23 -6.15
CA PRO A 157 24.00 17.54 -6.59
C PRO A 157 24.14 17.56 -8.11
N GLU A 158 23.69 18.68 -8.64
CA GLU A 158 23.76 19.24 -9.99
C GLU A 158 24.73 18.61 -11.01
N LYS A 159 24.18 18.46 -12.22
CA LYS A 159 24.76 18.32 -13.57
C LYS A 159 26.14 18.98 -13.77
N PRO A 160 26.99 18.50 -14.72
CA PRO A 160 26.74 18.85 -16.13
C PRO A 160 27.07 17.77 -17.17
N ALA A 161 26.72 18.14 -18.40
CA ALA A 161 26.66 17.37 -19.64
C ALA A 161 27.98 16.75 -20.10
N GLY A 162 27.84 15.63 -20.82
CA GLY A 162 28.78 15.20 -21.86
C GLY A 162 29.72 14.07 -21.46
N ALA A 163 29.34 12.83 -21.78
CA ALA A 163 30.25 11.78 -22.25
C ALA A 163 29.43 10.54 -22.61
N GLY A 164 29.52 10.08 -23.87
CA GLY A 164 28.90 8.84 -24.31
C GLY A 164 29.45 7.63 -23.57
N HIS A 165 28.58 6.65 -23.29
CA HIS A 165 29.03 5.34 -22.82
C HIS A 165 28.24 4.19 -23.46
N ASN A 166 29.01 3.33 -24.11
CA ASN A 166 28.65 2.15 -24.88
C ASN A 166 27.97 1.06 -24.01
N PRO A 167 26.84 0.45 -24.41
CA PRO A 167 26.17 -0.60 -23.63
C PRO A 167 26.85 -2.00 -23.69
N ALA A 168 28.00 -2.16 -24.34
CA ALA A 168 28.57 -3.46 -24.69
C ALA A 168 29.41 -4.18 -23.60
N LYS A 169 29.43 -3.73 -22.34
CA LYS A 169 30.27 -4.37 -21.28
C LYS A 169 29.52 -4.96 -20.10
N ARG A 170 28.21 -5.19 -20.19
CA ARG A 170 27.40 -5.77 -19.09
C ARG A 170 27.14 -7.28 -19.17
N SER A 171 27.51 -7.99 -20.25
CA SER A 171 27.14 -9.41 -20.38
C SER A 171 28.16 -10.43 -19.87
N ALA A 172 29.46 -10.12 -19.88
CA ALA A 172 30.49 -11.15 -19.61
C ALA A 172 30.50 -11.66 -18.15
N HIS A 173 30.21 -10.79 -17.17
CA HIS A 173 30.33 -11.18 -15.76
C HIS A 173 29.09 -11.92 -15.21
N GLN A 174 27.97 -11.89 -15.94
CA GLN A 174 26.71 -12.49 -15.50
C GLN A 174 26.52 -13.92 -16.02
N GLU A 175 27.17 -14.27 -17.13
CA GLU A 175 27.14 -15.64 -17.69
C GLU A 175 28.10 -16.59 -16.96
N ASP A 176 29.26 -16.11 -16.50
CA ASP A 176 30.22 -16.93 -15.74
C ASP A 176 29.66 -17.45 -14.41
N LEU A 177 28.82 -16.66 -13.73
CA LEU A 177 28.17 -17.05 -12.48
C LEU A 177 27.10 -18.14 -12.68
N ARG A 178 26.46 -18.20 -13.85
CA ARG A 178 25.47 -19.25 -14.17
C ARG A 178 26.15 -20.58 -14.49
N HIS A 179 27.28 -20.56 -15.18
CA HIS A 179 28.04 -21.77 -15.47
C HIS A 179 28.71 -22.39 -14.23
N PHE A 180 29.11 -21.56 -13.26
CA PHE A 180 29.72 -22.06 -12.02
C PHE A 180 28.72 -22.81 -11.12
N LEU A 181 27.45 -22.39 -11.10
CA LEU A 181 26.40 -23.03 -10.28
C LEU A 181 25.84 -24.32 -10.89
N GLN A 182 26.10 -24.61 -12.17
CA GLN A 182 25.62 -25.83 -12.83
C GLN A 182 26.61 -27.00 -12.80
N ARG A 183 27.85 -26.82 -12.33
CA ARG A 183 28.88 -27.89 -12.28
C ARG A 183 29.22 -28.40 -10.87
N GLY A 184 28.39 -28.10 -9.88
CA GLY A 184 28.58 -28.54 -8.49
C GLY A 184 27.53 -29.55 -8.05
N VAL A 185 27.54 -30.75 -8.64
CA VAL A 185 27.00 -32.01 -8.08
C VAL A 185 28.05 -33.08 -8.31
#